data_AF-A0AAU9JW78-F1
#
_entry.id   AF-A0AAU9JW78-F1
#
_cell.length_a   1.000
_cell.length_b   1.000
_cell.length_c   1.000
_cell.angle_alpha   90.00
_cell.angle_beta   90.00
_cell.angle_gamma   90.00
#
_symmetry.space_group_name_H-M   'P 1'
#
loop_
_entity.id
_entity.type
_entity.pdbx_description
1 polymer ?
#
loop_
_entity_poly.entity_id
_entity_poly.type
_entity_poly.pdbx_seq_one_letter_code
_entity_poly.pdbx_strand_id
1 'polypeptide(L)'
;MSNYYKQINEIELRDFINDKGGNNIAAKPLLSKETKRYESLNSLTYFSMIVFSIGIKCWQPLAITASQQPDGTYAYNKTMMVLLGEIFKFTINTFVFLLIFSTADLSKRASLTNISLKQSVHLLIPAIFYAASNTLVYYGLSYINPGVFHVLGNVRIIIAGILYRVIMKVKLADIQWLSLCLLTSGAVLSTPPSNGENDSSKWSDSLLGSVFITLMVSMSTFASVYTEMYYKRTKDVSIWYQNVILSIYGIIVNAIYLGFTELIGSGEPGIFEGWDFYAFQAVFVQAIMGMSLSFLFKYLDNIVYVISLTVSMLLTAFISMFYFEFKITPPFVCALVVIIASIYLYNRPKIIQNYQIDEKAFNF
;
A
#
# COMPACT_ATOMS: atom_id res chain seq x y z
N MET A 1 14.65 -0.45 -3.15
CA MET A 1 15.69 -1.41 -3.59
C MET A 1 16.77 -1.53 -2.51
N SER A 2 16.39 -2.16 -1.41
CA SER A 2 17.31 -2.52 -0.31
C SER A 2 18.43 -3.43 -0.83
N ASN A 3 19.67 -3.26 -0.34
CA ASN A 3 20.84 -4.14 -0.58
C ASN A 3 20.52 -5.64 -0.50
N TYR A 4 19.43 -5.97 0.20
CA TYR A 4 18.90 -7.32 0.37
C TYR A 4 18.42 -8.01 -0.92
N TYR A 5 17.77 -7.28 -1.86
CA TYR A 5 17.31 -7.91 -3.13
C TYR A 5 18.46 -8.12 -4.12
N LYS A 6 19.48 -7.25 -4.07
CA LYS A 6 20.69 -7.44 -4.86
C LYS A 6 21.43 -8.71 -4.44
N GLN A 7 21.47 -8.97 -3.13
CA GLN A 7 22.09 -10.16 -2.55
C GLN A 7 21.35 -11.47 -2.91
N ILE A 8 20.02 -11.44 -3.02
CA ILE A 8 19.21 -12.61 -3.44
C ILE A 8 19.38 -12.87 -4.94
N ASN A 9 19.32 -11.82 -5.77
CA ASN A 9 19.57 -11.96 -7.20
C ASN A 9 21.00 -12.45 -7.48
N GLU A 10 21.99 -12.06 -6.68
CA GLU A 10 23.35 -12.60 -6.77
C GLU A 10 23.45 -14.09 -6.39
N ILE A 11 22.65 -14.57 -5.42
CA ILE A 11 22.64 -15.98 -5.01
C ILE A 11 21.94 -16.85 -6.07
N GLU A 12 20.76 -16.45 -6.55
CA GLU A 12 20.06 -17.18 -7.63
C GLU A 12 20.88 -17.20 -8.93
N LEU A 13 21.56 -16.09 -9.23
CA LEU A 13 22.47 -16.02 -10.38
C LEU A 13 23.70 -16.91 -10.15
N ARG A 14 24.26 -17.00 -8.94
CA ARG A 14 25.37 -17.90 -8.60
C ARG A 14 24.99 -19.37 -8.72
N ASP A 15 23.79 -19.74 -8.30
CA ASP A 15 23.30 -21.11 -8.41
C ASP A 15 23.08 -21.49 -9.89
N PHE A 16 22.56 -20.56 -10.69
CA PHE A 16 22.48 -20.70 -12.15
C PHE A 16 23.86 -20.77 -12.84
N ILE A 17 24.86 -20.01 -12.35
CA ILE A 17 26.26 -20.02 -12.83
C ILE A 17 26.94 -21.37 -12.57
N ASN A 18 26.69 -21.97 -11.40
CA ASN A 18 27.25 -23.27 -11.04
C ASN A 18 26.67 -24.39 -11.89
N ASP A 19 25.39 -24.31 -12.25
CA ASP A 19 24.69 -25.34 -13.04
C ASP A 19 25.13 -25.35 -14.53
N LYS A 20 25.64 -24.22 -15.06
CA LYS A 20 26.07 -24.09 -16.48
C LYS A 20 27.59 -24.15 -16.73
N GLY A 21 28.39 -24.59 -15.76
CA GLY A 21 29.84 -24.84 -15.96
C GLY A 21 30.68 -23.56 -16.08
N GLY A 22 30.99 -22.96 -14.94
CA GLY A 22 31.59 -21.63 -14.79
C GLY A 22 33.05 -21.39 -15.22
N ASN A 23 33.58 -22.02 -16.27
CA ASN A 23 34.98 -21.77 -16.69
C ASN A 23 35.24 -21.52 -18.20
N ASN A 24 34.22 -21.43 -19.05
CA ASN A 24 34.44 -21.15 -20.48
C ASN A 24 34.42 -19.65 -20.79
N ILE A 25 35.52 -19.14 -21.37
CA ILE A 25 35.69 -17.72 -21.80
C ILE A 25 34.61 -17.28 -22.80
N ALA A 26 34.05 -18.22 -23.58
CA ALA A 26 32.92 -18.00 -24.49
C ALA A 26 31.55 -17.85 -23.81
N ALA A 27 31.42 -18.22 -22.53
CA ALA A 27 30.17 -18.08 -21.78
C ALA A 27 29.95 -16.65 -21.26
N LYS A 28 31.00 -15.85 -21.06
CA LYS A 28 30.90 -14.49 -20.48
C LYS A 28 29.95 -13.54 -21.22
N PRO A 29 29.94 -13.45 -22.58
CA PRO A 29 29.01 -12.58 -23.31
C PRO A 29 27.56 -13.07 -23.20
N LEU A 30 27.33 -14.38 -23.27
CA LEU A 30 26.01 -15.00 -23.09
C LEU A 30 25.49 -14.82 -21.65
N LEU A 31 26.37 -14.96 -20.66
CA LEU A 31 26.09 -14.72 -19.25
C LEU A 31 25.67 -13.26 -19.03
N SER A 32 26.43 -12.31 -19.59
CA SER A 32 26.09 -10.88 -19.49
C SER A 32 24.73 -10.54 -20.12
N LYS A 33 24.34 -11.27 -21.18
CA LYS A 33 23.06 -11.11 -21.86
C LYS A 33 21.91 -11.76 -21.07
N GLU A 34 22.13 -12.93 -20.47
CA GLU A 34 21.17 -13.60 -19.57
C GLU A 34 20.98 -12.81 -18.28
N THR A 35 22.03 -12.25 -17.67
CA THR A 35 21.95 -11.36 -16.50
C THR A 35 21.17 -10.10 -16.81
N LYS A 36 21.49 -9.39 -17.92
CA LYS A 36 20.73 -8.20 -18.35
C LYS A 36 19.27 -8.54 -18.64
N ARG A 37 19.00 -9.71 -19.24
CA ARG A 37 17.62 -10.17 -19.50
C ARG A 37 16.88 -10.45 -18.18
N TYR A 38 17.51 -11.13 -17.22
CA TYR A 38 16.96 -11.40 -15.89
C TYR A 38 16.68 -10.11 -15.10
N GLU A 39 17.62 -9.17 -15.10
CA GLU A 39 17.45 -7.83 -14.51
C GLU A 39 16.31 -7.06 -15.19
N SER A 40 16.20 -7.12 -16.51
CA SER A 40 15.11 -6.46 -17.26
C SER A 40 13.73 -7.06 -16.99
N LEU A 41 13.63 -8.40 -16.87
CA LEU A 41 12.39 -9.12 -16.56
C LEU A 41 11.90 -8.80 -15.15
N ASN A 42 12.83 -8.72 -14.19
CA ASN A 42 12.51 -8.32 -12.82
C ASN A 42 12.10 -6.84 -12.75
N SER A 43 12.78 -5.96 -13.51
CA SER A 43 12.40 -4.55 -13.60
C SER A 43 11.00 -4.34 -14.18
N LEU A 44 10.64 -5.07 -15.24
CA LEU A 44 9.30 -4.99 -15.84
C LEU A 44 8.23 -5.51 -14.89
N THR A 45 8.51 -6.59 -14.15
CA THR A 45 7.60 -7.14 -13.14
C THR A 45 7.36 -6.16 -12.00
N TYR A 46 8.41 -5.52 -11.48
CA TYR A 46 8.24 -4.51 -10.43
C TYR A 46 7.52 -3.26 -10.93
N PHE A 47 7.82 -2.83 -12.16
CA PHE A 47 7.12 -1.71 -12.80
C PHE A 47 5.63 -2.01 -12.97
N SER A 48 5.27 -3.19 -13.47
CA SER A 48 3.87 -3.59 -13.65
C SER A 48 3.13 -3.67 -12.31
N MET A 49 3.77 -4.14 -11.24
CA MET A 49 3.21 -4.14 -9.89
C MET A 49 2.90 -2.72 -9.38
N ILE A 50 3.82 -1.77 -9.59
CA ILE A 50 3.63 -0.37 -9.19
C ILE A 50 2.47 0.25 -9.99
N VAL A 51 2.47 0.10 -11.31
CA VAL A 51 1.43 0.63 -12.19
C VAL A 51 0.06 0.04 -11.84
N PHE A 52 -0.02 -1.27 -11.61
CA PHE A 52 -1.25 -1.93 -11.18
C PHE A 52 -1.75 -1.39 -9.84
N SER A 53 -0.85 -1.21 -8.87
CA SER A 53 -1.21 -0.66 -7.56
C SER A 53 -1.72 0.78 -7.66
N ILE A 54 -1.08 1.63 -8.47
CA ILE A 54 -1.52 3.01 -8.74
C ILE A 54 -2.91 3.00 -9.40
N GLY A 55 -3.12 2.17 -10.42
CA GLY A 55 -4.41 2.09 -11.12
C GLY A 55 -5.56 1.68 -10.20
N ILE A 56 -5.37 0.61 -9.42
CA ILE A 56 -6.38 0.15 -8.45
C ILE A 56 -6.62 1.21 -7.35
N LYS A 57 -5.57 1.91 -6.90
CA LYS A 57 -5.70 3.00 -5.92
C LYS A 57 -6.46 4.21 -6.45
N CYS A 58 -6.36 4.52 -7.75
CA CYS A 58 -7.18 5.56 -8.36
C CYS A 58 -8.65 5.14 -8.44
N TRP A 59 -8.91 3.87 -8.74
CA TRP A 59 -10.27 3.35 -8.89
C TRP A 59 -11.01 3.18 -7.55
N GLN A 60 -10.31 2.79 -6.49
CA GLN A 60 -10.92 2.46 -5.20
C GLN A 60 -11.82 3.58 -4.62
N PRO A 61 -11.38 4.84 -4.47
CA PRO A 61 -12.25 5.90 -3.99
C PRO A 61 -13.46 6.15 -4.89
N LEU A 62 -13.28 6.08 -6.22
CA LEU A 62 -14.36 6.27 -7.18
C LEU A 62 -15.43 5.19 -7.06
N ALA A 63 -15.04 3.93 -6.85
CA ALA A 63 -15.95 2.81 -6.63
C ALA A 63 -16.74 2.95 -5.32
N ILE A 64 -16.09 3.42 -4.24
CA ILE A 64 -16.74 3.67 -2.94
C ILE A 64 -17.69 4.87 -3.03
N THR A 65 -17.31 5.95 -3.72
CA THR A 65 -18.20 7.10 -3.91
C THR A 65 -19.38 6.74 -4.81
N ALA A 66 -19.20 5.88 -5.81
CA ALA A 66 -20.30 5.40 -6.65
C ALA A 66 -21.33 4.55 -5.88
N SER A 67 -20.95 3.96 -4.73
CA SER A 67 -21.86 3.23 -3.85
C SER A 67 -22.50 4.09 -2.76
N GLN A 68 -22.23 5.40 -2.73
CA GLN A 68 -22.88 6.35 -1.84
C GLN A 68 -24.27 6.74 -2.35
N GLN A 69 -25.18 6.95 -1.42
CA GLN A 69 -26.49 7.54 -1.70
C GLN A 69 -26.37 9.06 -1.95
N PRO A 70 -27.40 9.71 -2.53
CA PRO A 70 -27.40 11.15 -2.78
C PRO A 70 -27.23 12.02 -1.53
N ASP A 71 -27.57 11.49 -0.35
CA ASP A 71 -27.39 12.13 0.95
C ASP A 71 -25.98 11.94 1.54
N GLY A 72 -25.10 11.21 0.84
CA GLY A 72 -23.74 10.88 1.28
C GLY A 72 -23.66 9.70 2.25
N THR A 73 -24.78 9.04 2.56
CA THR A 73 -24.81 7.83 3.40
C THR A 73 -24.62 6.57 2.57
N TYR A 74 -24.50 5.42 3.25
CA TYR A 74 -24.38 4.13 2.60
C TYR A 74 -25.61 3.29 2.94
N ALA A 75 -26.23 2.69 1.92
CA ALA A 75 -27.38 1.81 2.10
C ALA A 75 -27.03 0.52 2.85
N TYR A 76 -25.76 0.12 2.81
CA TYR A 76 -25.26 -1.13 3.35
C TYR A 76 -24.44 -0.92 4.62
N ASN A 77 -24.36 -1.99 5.42
CA ASN A 77 -23.54 -2.04 6.62
C ASN A 77 -22.04 -1.97 6.28
N LYS A 78 -21.35 -0.92 6.74
CA LYS A 78 -19.94 -0.67 6.40
C LYS A 78 -19.03 -1.69 7.06
N THR A 79 -19.38 -2.18 8.25
CA THR A 79 -18.63 -3.21 8.96
C THR A 79 -18.68 -4.55 8.20
N MET A 80 -19.85 -4.90 7.69
CA MET A 80 -20.04 -6.07 6.82
C MET A 80 -19.29 -5.93 5.49
N MET A 81 -19.24 -4.73 4.89
CA MET A 81 -18.43 -4.47 3.68
C MET A 81 -16.96 -4.81 3.88
N VAL A 82 -16.38 -4.41 5.02
CA VAL A 82 -14.97 -4.73 5.34
C VAL A 82 -14.79 -6.24 5.53
N LEU A 83 -15.71 -6.90 6.23
CA LEU A 83 -15.68 -8.35 6.43
C LEU A 83 -15.77 -9.13 5.10
N LEU A 84 -16.70 -8.77 4.22
CA LEU A 84 -16.81 -9.37 2.88
C LEU A 84 -15.54 -9.16 2.06
N GLY A 85 -14.89 -8.00 2.18
CA GLY A 85 -13.59 -7.75 1.56
C GLY A 85 -12.51 -8.72 2.04
N GLU A 86 -12.44 -9.04 3.33
CA GLU A 86 -11.51 -10.05 3.87
C GLU A 86 -11.85 -11.46 3.40
N ILE A 87 -13.13 -11.83 3.35
CA ILE A 87 -13.59 -13.12 2.84
C ILE A 87 -13.23 -13.27 1.36
N PHE A 88 -13.45 -12.22 0.56
CA PHE A 88 -13.12 -12.23 -0.87
C PHE A 88 -11.62 -12.39 -1.10
N LYS A 89 -10.79 -11.66 -0.34
CA LYS A 89 -9.32 -11.85 -0.35
C LYS A 89 -8.95 -13.27 0.03
N PHE A 90 -9.52 -13.81 1.12
CA PHE A 90 -9.23 -15.18 1.54
C PHE A 90 -9.54 -16.19 0.44
N THR A 91 -10.71 -16.09 -0.21
CA THR A 91 -11.12 -17.01 -1.27
C THR A 91 -10.18 -16.95 -2.47
N ILE A 92 -9.86 -15.75 -2.99
CA ILE A 92 -8.94 -15.61 -4.13
C ILE A 92 -7.54 -16.11 -3.77
N ASN A 93 -7.00 -15.69 -2.62
CA ASN A 93 -5.65 -16.07 -2.23
C ASN A 93 -5.55 -17.58 -2.01
N THR A 94 -6.57 -18.21 -1.42
CA THR A 94 -6.62 -19.66 -1.24
C THR A 94 -6.70 -20.38 -2.58
N PHE A 95 -7.58 -19.94 -3.48
CA PHE A 95 -7.72 -20.53 -4.81
C PHE A 95 -6.41 -20.49 -5.59
N VAL A 96 -5.78 -19.30 -5.70
CA VAL A 96 -4.51 -19.15 -6.43
C VAL A 96 -3.38 -19.90 -5.72
N PHE A 97 -3.34 -19.89 -4.39
CA PHE A 97 -2.36 -20.67 -3.63
C PHE A 97 -2.48 -22.17 -3.92
N LEU A 98 -3.69 -22.73 -3.94
CA LEU A 98 -3.92 -24.15 -4.22
C LEU A 98 -3.50 -24.51 -5.65
N LEU A 99 -3.76 -23.65 -6.64
CA LEU A 99 -3.27 -23.85 -8.01
C LEU A 99 -1.74 -23.95 -8.03
N ILE A 100 -1.05 -22.96 -7.45
CA ILE A 100 0.43 -22.95 -7.39
C ILE A 100 0.96 -24.18 -6.64
N PHE A 101 0.34 -24.52 -5.51
CA PHE A 101 0.74 -25.65 -4.69
C PHE A 101 0.55 -26.99 -5.42
N SER A 102 -0.52 -27.13 -6.21
CA SER A 102 -0.80 -28.33 -7.01
C SER A 102 0.25 -28.55 -8.11
N THR A 103 0.73 -27.46 -8.73
CA THR A 103 1.75 -27.50 -9.79
C THR A 103 3.18 -27.51 -9.28
N ALA A 104 3.41 -27.23 -7.99
CA ALA A 104 4.74 -27.13 -7.43
C ALA A 104 5.37 -28.51 -7.17
N ASP A 105 6.67 -28.61 -7.43
CA ASP A 105 7.51 -29.77 -7.10
C ASP A 105 7.38 -30.14 -5.62
N LEU A 106 7.38 -31.44 -5.31
CA LEU A 106 7.21 -31.94 -3.94
C LEU A 106 8.25 -31.36 -2.96
N SER A 107 9.48 -31.15 -3.44
CA SER A 107 10.57 -30.54 -2.68
C SER A 107 10.34 -29.06 -2.33
N LYS A 108 9.60 -28.32 -3.17
CA LYS A 108 9.31 -26.89 -2.98
C LYS A 108 8.04 -26.64 -2.17
N ARG A 109 7.12 -27.62 -2.10
CA ARG A 109 5.86 -27.47 -1.36
C ARG A 109 6.06 -27.11 0.12
N ALA A 110 7.07 -27.70 0.76
CA ALA A 110 7.36 -27.43 2.17
C ALA A 110 7.79 -25.96 2.41
N SER A 111 8.55 -25.35 1.50
CA SER A 111 8.96 -23.94 1.67
C SER A 111 7.80 -22.97 1.45
N LEU A 112 6.85 -23.30 0.58
CA LEU A 112 5.69 -22.46 0.28
C LEU A 112 4.74 -22.26 1.47
N THR A 113 4.75 -23.17 2.45
CA THR A 113 3.86 -23.16 3.63
C THR A 113 4.59 -23.10 4.96
N ASN A 114 5.90 -22.81 4.97
CA ASN A 114 6.75 -22.87 6.16
C ASN A 114 6.51 -21.73 7.16
N ILE A 115 5.31 -21.67 7.73
CA ILE A 115 4.91 -20.76 8.81
C ILE A 115 4.33 -21.61 9.93
N SER A 116 5.01 -21.64 11.07
CA SER A 116 4.48 -22.25 12.30
C SER A 116 3.29 -21.45 12.85
N LEU A 117 2.41 -22.08 13.61
CA LEU A 117 1.28 -21.39 14.26
C LEU A 117 1.74 -20.24 15.17
N LYS A 118 2.88 -20.39 15.86
CA LYS A 118 3.46 -19.31 16.68
C LYS A 118 3.89 -18.12 15.82
N GLN A 119 4.43 -18.37 14.63
CA GLN A 119 4.76 -17.31 13.69
C GLN A 119 3.52 -16.70 13.04
N SER A 120 2.47 -17.49 12.76
CA SER A 120 1.24 -16.98 12.15
C SER A 120 0.54 -15.96 13.06
N VAL A 121 0.53 -16.18 14.38
CA VAL A 121 -0.07 -15.26 15.36
C VAL A 121 0.49 -13.83 15.27
N HIS A 122 1.72 -13.63 14.78
CA HIS A 122 2.25 -12.28 14.58
C HIS A 122 1.46 -11.48 13.52
N LEU A 123 0.79 -12.15 12.58
CA LEU A 123 -0.10 -11.50 11.60
C LEU A 123 -1.44 -11.06 12.19
N LEU A 124 -1.77 -11.47 13.42
CA LEU A 124 -2.91 -10.93 14.15
C LEU A 124 -2.72 -9.43 14.47
N ILE A 125 -1.49 -9.02 14.77
CA ILE A 125 -1.15 -7.62 15.08
C ILE A 125 -1.57 -6.69 13.92
N PRO A 126 -1.06 -6.85 12.68
CA PRO A 126 -1.50 -6.00 11.58
C PRO A 126 -2.98 -6.14 11.27
N ALA A 127 -3.60 -7.32 11.44
CA ALA A 127 -5.04 -7.49 11.24
C ALA A 127 -5.88 -6.61 12.19
N ILE A 128 -5.52 -6.53 13.48
CA ILE A 128 -6.17 -5.65 14.46
C ILE A 128 -6.02 -4.18 14.06
N PHE A 129 -4.80 -3.76 13.71
CA PHE A 129 -4.54 -2.37 13.33
C PHE A 129 -5.21 -1.98 12.00
N TYR A 130 -5.31 -2.89 11.04
CA TYR A 130 -6.08 -2.65 9.81
C TYR A 130 -7.57 -2.53 10.08
N ALA A 131 -8.15 -3.41 10.90
CA ALA A 131 -9.57 -3.32 11.27
C ALA A 131 -9.88 -2.01 11.99
N ALA A 132 -9.09 -1.67 13.03
CA ALA A 132 -9.24 -0.41 13.76
C ALA A 132 -9.07 0.81 12.85
N SER A 133 -8.10 0.79 11.92
CA SER A 133 -7.94 1.85 10.93
C SER A 133 -9.16 1.97 10.02
N ASN A 134 -9.72 0.86 9.52
CA ASN A 134 -10.88 0.90 8.64
C ASN A 134 -12.11 1.50 9.33
N THR A 135 -12.29 1.19 10.61
CA THR A 135 -13.33 1.78 11.46
C THR A 135 -13.13 3.29 11.65
N LEU A 136 -11.91 3.71 12.02
CA LEU A 136 -11.59 5.10 12.30
C LEU A 136 -11.72 6.02 11.07
N VAL A 137 -11.62 5.49 9.85
CA VAL A 137 -11.90 6.24 8.61
C VAL A 137 -13.32 6.82 8.66
N TYR A 138 -14.31 6.01 9.01
CA TYR A 138 -15.71 6.42 9.00
C TYR A 138 -16.03 7.44 10.10
N TYR A 139 -15.44 7.28 11.29
CA TYR A 139 -15.54 8.29 12.33
C TYR A 139 -14.83 9.58 11.94
N GLY A 140 -13.64 9.51 11.32
CA GLY A 140 -12.95 10.72 10.84
C GLY A 140 -13.79 11.52 9.85
N LEU A 141 -14.43 10.85 8.89
CA LEU A 141 -15.29 11.47 7.89
C LEU A 141 -16.57 12.09 8.45
N SER A 142 -17.03 11.70 9.65
CA SER A 142 -18.21 12.32 10.29
C SER A 142 -17.92 13.64 10.99
N TYR A 143 -16.65 13.94 11.29
CA TYR A 143 -16.25 15.15 12.03
C TYR A 143 -15.52 16.19 11.18
N ILE A 144 -14.94 15.79 10.05
CA ILE A 144 -14.24 16.73 9.17
C ILE A 144 -14.59 16.53 7.71
N ASN A 145 -14.47 17.61 6.95
CA ASN A 145 -14.70 17.57 5.52
C ASN A 145 -13.63 16.72 4.79
N PRO A 146 -13.94 16.20 3.59
CA PRO A 146 -13.01 15.38 2.82
C PRO A 146 -11.67 16.07 2.49
N GLY A 147 -11.66 17.39 2.30
CA GLY A 147 -10.44 18.14 2.00
C GLY A 147 -9.42 18.09 3.13
N VAL A 148 -9.84 18.41 4.36
CA VAL A 148 -9.00 18.31 5.56
C VAL A 148 -8.62 16.86 5.83
N PHE A 149 -9.51 15.89 5.55
CA PHE A 149 -9.22 14.47 5.66
C PHE A 149 -8.04 14.06 4.77
N HIS A 150 -8.02 14.49 3.51
CA HIS A 150 -6.91 14.21 2.59
C HIS A 150 -5.62 14.90 3.02
N VAL A 151 -5.69 16.16 3.47
CA VAL A 151 -4.51 16.91 3.94
C VAL A 151 -3.87 16.23 5.15
N LEU A 152 -4.65 15.94 6.20
CA LEU A 152 -4.15 15.26 7.40
C LEU A 152 -3.75 13.81 7.10
N GLY A 153 -4.42 13.17 6.15
CA GLY A 153 -4.08 11.84 5.64
C GLY A 153 -2.63 11.73 5.12
N ASN A 154 -2.09 12.82 4.56
CA ASN A 154 -0.73 12.85 4.02
C ASN A 154 0.37 12.81 5.10
N VAL A 155 0.04 13.06 6.37
CA VAL A 155 0.99 12.85 7.49
C VAL A 155 1.50 11.41 7.54
N ARG A 156 0.77 10.46 6.94
CA ARG A 156 1.20 9.07 6.76
C ARG A 156 2.58 8.93 6.16
N ILE A 157 2.99 9.86 5.30
CA ILE A 157 4.28 9.81 4.61
C ILE A 157 5.41 9.92 5.63
N ILE A 158 5.31 10.87 6.55
CA ILE A 158 6.30 11.09 7.62
C ILE A 158 6.25 9.94 8.62
N ILE A 159 5.05 9.52 9.04
CA ILE A 159 4.88 8.39 9.95
C ILE A 159 5.50 7.12 9.35
N ALA A 160 5.32 6.87 8.05
CA ALA A 160 5.91 5.73 7.36
C ALA A 160 7.44 5.81 7.39
N GLY A 161 8.03 6.98 7.14
CA GLY A 161 9.48 7.18 7.26
C GLY A 161 10.03 6.87 8.66
N ILE A 162 9.34 7.35 9.71
CA ILE A 162 9.71 7.08 11.11
C ILE A 162 9.58 5.59 11.43
N LEU A 163 8.44 4.98 11.14
CA LEU A 163 8.19 3.57 11.41
C LEU A 163 9.11 2.67 10.59
N TYR A 164 9.43 3.03 9.36
CA TYR A 164 10.40 2.31 8.53
C TYR A 164 11.78 2.34 9.20
N ARG A 165 12.22 3.49 9.72
CA ARG A 165 13.48 3.58 10.47
C ARG A 165 13.47 2.73 11.75
N VAL A 166 12.39 2.76 12.52
CA VAL A 166 12.28 2.08 13.82
C VAL A 166 12.09 0.56 13.68
N ILE A 167 11.13 0.14 12.85
CA ILE A 167 10.71 -1.27 12.70
C ILE A 167 11.64 -2.02 11.75
N MET A 168 11.93 -1.46 10.58
CA MET A 168 12.82 -2.10 9.59
C MET A 168 14.29 -1.91 9.92
N LYS A 169 14.62 -1.02 10.88
CA LYS A 169 16.00 -0.69 11.30
C LYS A 169 16.89 -0.17 10.16
N VAL A 170 16.28 0.42 9.13
CA VAL A 170 16.98 1.02 7.99
C VAL A 170 17.22 2.49 8.26
N LYS A 171 18.48 2.93 8.22
CA LYS A 171 18.83 4.36 8.35
C LYS A 171 18.48 5.09 7.06
N LEU A 172 17.67 6.15 7.16
CA LEU A 172 17.38 7.08 6.07
C LEU A 172 18.39 8.23 6.11
N ALA A 173 18.94 8.59 4.96
CA ALA A 173 19.83 9.74 4.80
C ALA A 173 19.04 11.06 4.94
N ASP A 174 19.74 12.15 5.26
CA ASP A 174 19.09 13.47 5.45
C ASP A 174 18.37 13.94 4.19
N ILE A 175 18.93 13.64 3.01
CA ILE A 175 18.27 13.93 1.72
C ILE A 175 16.97 13.11 1.53
N GLN A 176 16.91 11.90 2.09
CA GLN A 176 15.70 11.08 2.06
C GLN A 176 14.65 11.62 3.04
N TRP A 177 15.05 12.12 4.21
CA TRP A 177 14.14 12.82 5.11
C TRP A 177 13.56 14.09 4.46
N LEU A 178 14.42 14.93 3.86
CA LEU A 178 14.00 16.10 3.13
C LEU A 178 13.01 15.74 2.01
N SER A 179 13.29 14.66 1.27
CA SER A 179 12.38 14.20 0.21
C SER A 179 11.02 13.79 0.75
N LEU A 180 10.92 13.13 1.92
CA LEU A 180 9.63 12.76 2.51
C LEU A 180 8.84 13.99 2.98
N CYS A 181 9.52 15.01 3.51
CA CYS A 181 8.90 16.29 3.83
C CYS A 181 8.35 16.98 2.58
N LEU A 182 9.15 17.05 1.51
CA LEU A 182 8.72 17.60 0.23
C LEU A 182 7.55 16.82 -0.38
N LEU A 183 7.56 15.49 -0.28
CA LEU A 183 6.47 14.64 -0.77
C LEU A 183 5.17 14.96 -0.04
N THR A 184 5.26 15.16 1.28
CA THR A 184 4.12 15.54 2.13
C THR A 184 3.58 16.91 1.75
N SER A 185 4.45 17.92 1.61
CA SER A 185 4.05 19.25 1.17
C SER A 185 3.40 19.25 -0.21
N GLY A 186 3.98 18.51 -1.16
CA GLY A 186 3.41 18.36 -2.50
C GLY A 186 2.05 17.66 -2.49
N ALA A 187 1.89 16.58 -1.72
CA ALA A 187 0.62 15.86 -1.60
C ALA A 187 -0.49 16.76 -1.00
N VAL A 188 -0.16 17.54 0.03
CA VAL A 188 -1.08 18.53 0.62
C VAL A 188 -1.44 19.61 -0.40
N LEU A 189 -0.47 20.16 -1.11
CA LEU A 189 -0.68 21.21 -2.11
C LEU A 189 -1.51 20.72 -3.32
N SER A 190 -1.43 19.42 -3.65
CA SER A 190 -2.24 18.81 -4.71
C SER A 190 -3.70 18.60 -4.33
N THR A 191 -4.05 18.70 -3.04
CA THR A 191 -5.42 18.53 -2.56
C THR A 191 -6.22 19.79 -2.90
N PRO A 192 -7.36 19.68 -3.61
CA PRO A 192 -8.20 20.83 -3.91
C PRO A 192 -8.65 21.55 -2.63
N PRO A 193 -8.75 22.89 -2.64
CA PRO A 193 -9.35 23.61 -1.54
C PRO A 193 -10.78 23.12 -1.33
N SER A 194 -11.12 22.72 -0.09
CA SER A 194 -12.52 22.46 0.24
C SER A 194 -13.26 23.79 0.26
N ASN A 195 -14.31 23.93 -0.54
CA ASN A 195 -15.31 24.99 -0.36
C ASN A 195 -16.09 24.68 0.93
N GLY A 196 -15.47 24.91 2.08
CA GLY A 196 -16.17 24.97 3.34
C GLY A 196 -16.77 26.36 3.46
N GLU A 197 -18.09 26.44 3.52
CA GLU A 197 -18.72 27.57 4.21
C GLU A 197 -18.05 27.70 5.57
N ASN A 198 -17.74 28.94 5.97
CA ASN A 198 -17.14 29.26 7.26
C ASN A 198 -18.15 28.99 8.39
N ASP A 199 -18.52 27.73 8.60
CA ASP A 199 -19.21 27.31 9.81
C ASP A 199 -18.19 27.30 10.94
N SER A 200 -18.02 28.50 11.48
CA SER A 200 -17.29 28.84 12.69
C SER A 200 -17.82 28.14 13.95
N SER A 201 -18.74 27.19 13.82
CA SER A 201 -19.31 26.42 14.93
C SER A 201 -18.62 25.07 15.11
N LYS A 202 -17.88 24.96 16.22
CA LYS A 202 -17.31 23.77 16.89
C LYS A 202 -15.86 23.39 16.54
N TRP A 203 -14.93 24.21 17.03
CA TRP A 203 -13.50 23.87 17.17
C TRP A 203 -13.26 22.50 17.84
N SER A 204 -14.13 22.07 18.75
CA SER A 204 -14.08 20.76 19.42
C SER A 204 -14.21 19.60 18.43
N ASP A 205 -15.12 19.70 17.48
CA ASP A 205 -15.47 18.63 16.55
C ASP A 205 -14.38 18.50 15.48
N SER A 206 -13.84 19.64 15.03
CA SER A 206 -12.67 19.67 14.14
C SER A 206 -11.40 19.11 14.81
N LEU A 207 -11.19 19.38 16.11
CA LEU A 207 -10.06 18.82 16.86
C LEU A 207 -10.21 17.30 17.02
N LEU A 208 -11.40 16.83 17.39
CA LEU A 208 -11.69 15.41 17.56
C LEU A 208 -11.51 14.63 16.25
N GLY A 209 -12.02 15.16 15.14
CA GLY A 209 -11.81 14.55 13.82
C GLY A 209 -10.34 14.51 13.40
N SER A 210 -9.56 15.54 13.73
CA SER A 210 -8.11 15.57 13.48
C SER A 210 -7.37 14.47 14.28
N VAL A 211 -7.78 14.24 15.53
CA VAL A 211 -7.25 13.14 16.36
C VAL A 211 -7.59 11.78 15.76
N PHE A 212 -8.85 11.57 15.34
CA PHE A 212 -9.26 10.30 14.74
C PHE A 212 -8.46 9.97 13.48
N ILE A 213 -8.24 10.95 12.60
CA ILE A 213 -7.46 10.71 11.37
C ILE A 213 -6.00 10.47 11.67
N THR A 214 -5.41 11.21 12.60
CA THR A 214 -4.01 11.00 12.98
C THR A 214 -3.83 9.58 13.55
N LEU A 215 -4.76 9.13 14.39
CA LEU A 215 -4.76 7.77 14.93
C LEU A 215 -4.97 6.73 13.83
N MET A 216 -5.98 6.91 12.99
CA MET A 216 -6.29 6.06 11.83
C MET A 216 -5.06 5.88 10.93
N VAL A 217 -4.44 6.99 10.53
CA VAL A 217 -3.24 6.99 9.69
C VAL A 217 -2.09 6.28 10.39
N SER A 218 -1.88 6.53 11.67
CA SER A 218 -0.81 5.90 12.45
C SER A 218 -1.00 4.38 12.51
N MET A 219 -2.21 3.92 12.79
CA MET A 219 -2.58 2.50 12.82
C MET A 219 -2.40 1.83 11.46
N SER A 220 -2.94 2.44 10.40
CA SER A 220 -2.80 1.95 9.01
C SER A 220 -1.34 1.81 8.60
N THR A 221 -0.55 2.84 8.89
CA THR A 221 0.87 2.90 8.51
C THR A 221 1.68 1.89 9.31
N PHE A 222 1.43 1.75 10.61
CA PHE A 222 2.04 0.72 11.44
C PHE A 222 1.73 -0.69 10.93
N ALA A 223 0.46 -1.00 10.67
CA ALA A 223 0.06 -2.29 10.12
C ALA A 223 0.80 -2.60 8.80
N SER A 224 0.92 -1.60 7.93
CA SER A 224 1.59 -1.75 6.63
C SER A 224 3.10 -2.00 6.73
N VAL A 225 3.81 -1.26 7.60
CA VAL A 225 5.25 -1.47 7.82
C VAL A 225 5.50 -2.80 8.54
N TYR A 226 4.64 -3.17 9.49
CA TYR A 226 4.73 -4.45 10.19
C TYR A 226 4.48 -5.64 9.24
N THR A 227 3.51 -5.52 8.35
CA THR A 227 3.20 -6.54 7.32
C THR A 227 4.39 -6.71 6.37
N GLU A 228 4.99 -5.62 5.89
CA GLU A 228 6.22 -5.66 5.09
C GLU A 228 7.34 -6.40 5.83
N MET A 229 7.61 -6.03 7.08
CA MET A 229 8.62 -6.68 7.90
C MET A 229 8.38 -8.19 8.00
N TYR A 230 7.14 -8.60 8.26
CA TYR A 230 6.78 -10.02 8.36
C TYR A 230 6.99 -10.75 7.04
N TYR A 231 6.50 -10.19 5.93
CA TYR A 231 6.61 -10.78 4.61
C TYR A 231 8.04 -10.99 4.15
N LYS A 232 8.91 -10.01 4.45
CA LYS A 232 10.34 -10.08 4.13
C LYS A 232 11.11 -11.04 5.04
N ARG A 233 10.69 -11.25 6.29
CA ARG A 233 11.28 -12.25 7.20
C ARG A 233 10.90 -13.68 6.83
N THR A 234 9.76 -13.88 6.17
CA THR A 234 9.28 -15.18 5.67
C THR A 234 9.29 -15.19 4.14
N LYS A 235 10.43 -14.83 3.55
CA LYS A 235 10.55 -14.60 2.09
C LYS A 235 10.28 -15.85 1.24
N ASP A 236 10.69 -17.03 1.71
CA ASP A 236 10.59 -18.30 0.96
C ASP A 236 9.16 -18.84 0.89
N VAL A 237 8.28 -18.31 1.74
CA VAL A 237 6.85 -18.64 1.79
C VAL A 237 6.13 -17.92 0.66
N SER A 238 5.15 -18.60 0.06
CA SER A 238 4.30 -18.02 -0.97
C SER A 238 3.56 -16.79 -0.45
N ILE A 239 3.56 -15.70 -1.21
CA ILE A 239 2.79 -14.49 -0.88
C ILE A 239 1.29 -14.79 -0.76
N TRP A 240 0.78 -15.71 -1.58
CA TRP A 240 -0.61 -16.14 -1.53
C TRP A 240 -0.93 -16.82 -0.19
N TYR A 241 -0.04 -17.68 0.31
CA TYR A 241 -0.21 -18.31 1.62
C TYR A 241 -0.10 -17.31 2.78
N GLN A 242 0.83 -16.37 2.71
CA GLN A 242 0.94 -15.28 3.68
C GLN A 242 -0.33 -14.40 3.71
N ASN A 243 -0.92 -14.14 2.54
CA ASN A 243 -2.20 -13.43 2.43
C ASN A 243 -3.37 -14.27 2.95
N VAL A 244 -3.38 -15.59 2.76
CA VAL A 244 -4.39 -16.49 3.35
C VAL A 244 -4.38 -16.35 4.87
N ILE A 245 -3.21 -16.47 5.51
CA ILE A 245 -3.09 -16.34 6.97
C ILE A 245 -3.54 -14.95 7.43
N LEU A 246 -3.07 -13.88 6.78
CA LEU A 246 -3.47 -12.52 7.16
C LEU A 246 -5.00 -12.32 7.01
N SER A 247 -5.60 -12.86 5.94
CA SER A 247 -7.04 -12.76 5.70
C SER A 247 -7.84 -13.58 6.72
N ILE A 248 -7.34 -14.74 7.18
CA ILE A 248 -7.98 -15.51 8.27
C ILE A 248 -8.07 -14.65 9.54
N TYR A 249 -6.96 -14.03 9.96
CA TYR A 249 -6.98 -13.15 11.14
C TYR A 249 -7.83 -11.89 10.89
N GLY A 250 -7.82 -11.36 9.67
CA GLY A 250 -8.70 -10.26 9.25
C GLY A 250 -10.18 -10.60 9.38
N ILE A 251 -10.60 -11.78 8.91
CA ILE A 251 -11.98 -12.29 9.04
C ILE A 251 -12.34 -12.40 10.51
N ILE A 252 -11.50 -13.03 11.34
CA ILE A 252 -11.77 -13.21 12.77
C ILE A 252 -11.98 -11.85 13.45
N VAL A 253 -11.06 -10.91 13.26
CA VAL A 253 -11.13 -9.59 13.90
C VAL A 253 -12.37 -8.80 13.43
N ASN A 254 -12.63 -8.77 12.12
CA ASN A 254 -13.79 -8.03 11.59
C ASN A 254 -15.12 -8.70 11.94
N ALA A 255 -15.17 -10.03 12.06
CA ALA A 255 -16.37 -10.74 12.51
C ALA A 255 -16.67 -10.46 14.00
N ILE A 256 -15.64 -10.44 14.86
CA ILE A 256 -15.79 -10.03 16.26
C ILE A 256 -16.28 -8.59 16.35
N TYR A 257 -15.69 -7.70 15.53
CA TYR A 257 -16.10 -6.29 15.50
C TYR A 257 -17.54 -6.11 15.02
N LEU A 258 -17.97 -6.83 13.97
CA LEU A 258 -19.35 -6.85 13.50
C LEU A 258 -20.31 -7.32 14.60
N GLY A 259 -19.98 -8.41 15.30
CA GLY A 259 -20.79 -8.89 16.42
C GLY A 259 -20.92 -7.84 17.53
N PHE A 260 -19.84 -7.11 17.82
CA PHE A 260 -19.85 -6.02 18.80
C PHE A 260 -20.73 -4.83 18.36
N THR A 261 -20.67 -4.43 17.09
CA THR A 261 -21.48 -3.30 16.56
C THR A 261 -22.97 -3.63 16.49
N GLU A 262 -23.32 -4.89 16.25
CA GLU A 262 -24.72 -5.38 16.31
C GLU A 262 -25.24 -5.39 17.75
N LEU A 263 -24.44 -5.86 18.71
CA LEU A 263 -24.83 -5.93 20.13
C LEU A 263 -25.13 -4.55 20.75
N ILE A 264 -24.41 -3.51 20.33
CA ILE A 264 -24.56 -2.16 20.88
C ILE A 264 -25.62 -1.35 20.11
N GLY A 265 -26.11 -1.86 18.97
CA GLY A 265 -27.06 -1.13 18.14
C GLY A 265 -26.42 0.10 17.52
N SER A 266 -25.33 -0.09 16.78
CA SER A 266 -24.51 0.98 16.16
C SER A 266 -25.24 1.92 15.19
N GLY A 267 -26.52 1.65 14.87
CA GLY A 267 -27.31 2.43 13.93
C GLY A 267 -26.91 2.21 12.46
N GLU A 268 -26.07 1.22 12.18
CA GLU A 268 -25.82 0.76 10.81
C GLU A 268 -27.05 0.02 10.25
N PRO A 269 -27.26 0.04 8.92
CA PRO A 269 -28.27 -0.79 8.27
C PRO A 269 -28.09 -2.28 8.62
N GLY A 270 -29.15 -3.06 8.44
CA GLY A 270 -29.06 -4.51 8.64
C GLY A 270 -27.94 -5.12 7.80
N ILE A 271 -27.28 -6.17 8.31
CA ILE A 271 -26.10 -6.78 7.64
C ILE A 271 -26.38 -7.27 6.20
N PHE A 272 -27.63 -7.55 5.86
CA PHE A 272 -28.08 -7.95 4.51
C PHE A 272 -28.89 -6.87 3.78
N GLU A 273 -28.95 -5.66 4.31
CA GLU A 273 -29.71 -4.55 3.75
C GLU A 273 -28.85 -3.70 2.80
N GLY A 274 -29.49 -3.14 1.77
CA GLY A 274 -28.88 -2.14 0.89
C GLY A 274 -27.73 -2.63 -0.01
N TRP A 275 -27.61 -3.94 -0.23
CA TRP A 275 -26.62 -4.50 -1.15
C TRP A 275 -27.09 -4.38 -2.60
N ASP A 276 -26.40 -3.53 -3.36
CA ASP A 276 -26.57 -3.37 -4.79
C ASP A 276 -25.28 -3.70 -5.57
N PHE A 277 -25.32 -3.54 -6.89
CA PHE A 277 -24.16 -3.77 -7.74
C PHE A 277 -22.95 -2.90 -7.36
N TYR A 278 -23.19 -1.63 -7.00
CA TYR A 278 -22.13 -0.69 -6.64
C TYR A 278 -21.48 -1.06 -5.30
N ALA A 279 -22.25 -1.52 -4.31
CA ALA A 279 -21.74 -2.04 -3.04
C ALA A 279 -20.83 -3.26 -3.25
N PHE A 280 -21.23 -4.23 -4.09
CA PHE A 280 -20.38 -5.38 -4.43
C PHE A 280 -19.14 -4.97 -5.22
N GLN A 281 -19.25 -3.98 -6.11
CA GLN A 281 -18.10 -3.42 -6.79
C GLN A 281 -17.11 -2.77 -5.80
N ALA A 282 -17.60 -2.04 -4.80
CA ALA A 282 -16.76 -1.46 -3.75
C ALA A 282 -16.02 -2.54 -2.95
N VAL A 283 -16.71 -3.63 -2.56
CA VAL A 283 -16.08 -4.80 -1.91
C VAL A 283 -14.97 -5.40 -2.78
N PHE A 284 -15.25 -5.62 -4.06
CA PHE A 284 -14.30 -6.21 -5.01
C PHE A 284 -13.03 -5.35 -5.16
N VAL A 285 -13.19 -4.05 -5.39
CA VAL A 285 -12.06 -3.13 -5.58
C VAL A 285 -11.26 -2.98 -4.29
N GLN A 286 -11.92 -2.90 -3.13
CA GLN A 286 -11.26 -2.88 -1.82
C GLN A 286 -10.39 -4.13 -1.60
N ALA A 287 -10.90 -5.30 -1.97
CA ALA A 287 -10.18 -6.56 -1.83
C ALA A 287 -8.96 -6.66 -2.76
N ILE A 288 -9.11 -6.30 -4.05
CA ILE A 288 -8.00 -6.28 -5.01
C ILE A 288 -6.94 -5.28 -4.59
N MET A 289 -7.36 -4.11 -4.10
CA MET A 289 -6.44 -3.12 -3.56
C MET A 289 -5.59 -3.71 -2.43
N GLY A 290 -6.22 -4.38 -1.46
CA GLY A 290 -5.51 -5.04 -0.37
C GLY A 290 -4.51 -6.10 -0.86
N MET A 291 -4.90 -6.94 -1.82
CA MET A 291 -3.99 -7.94 -2.41
C MET A 291 -2.81 -7.28 -3.13
N SER A 292 -3.06 -6.25 -3.94
CA SER A 292 -2.01 -5.48 -4.63
C SER A 292 -0.97 -4.92 -3.66
N LEU A 293 -1.40 -4.40 -2.51
CA LEU A 293 -0.48 -3.88 -1.50
C LEU A 293 0.40 -4.97 -0.90
N SER A 294 -0.12 -6.18 -0.69
CA SER A 294 0.70 -7.30 -0.21
C SER A 294 1.86 -7.61 -1.14
N PHE A 295 1.66 -7.52 -2.45
CA PHE A 295 2.73 -7.66 -3.44
C PHE A 295 3.77 -6.54 -3.31
N LEU A 296 3.35 -5.28 -3.14
CA LEU A 296 4.29 -4.19 -2.87
C LEU A 296 5.12 -4.45 -1.59
N PHE A 297 4.50 -4.94 -0.52
CA PHE A 297 5.19 -5.19 0.74
C PHE A 297 6.13 -6.40 0.68
N LYS A 298 5.79 -7.43 -0.10
CA LYS A 298 6.64 -8.61 -0.26
C LYS A 298 7.87 -8.35 -1.13
N TYR A 299 7.73 -7.55 -2.17
CA TYR A 299 8.72 -7.44 -3.25
C TYR A 299 9.35 -6.04 -3.38
N LEU A 300 8.73 -5.01 -2.82
CA LEU A 300 9.20 -3.63 -2.81
C LEU A 300 9.27 -3.13 -1.36
N ASP A 301 9.18 -1.82 -1.14
CA ASP A 301 9.31 -1.19 0.18
C ASP A 301 8.02 -0.39 0.49
N ASN A 302 7.62 -0.26 1.76
CA ASN A 302 6.45 0.56 2.14
C ASN A 302 6.60 2.02 1.70
N ILE A 303 7.84 2.53 1.64
CA ILE A 303 8.09 3.87 1.09
C ILE A 303 7.70 3.95 -0.39
N VAL A 304 7.87 2.87 -1.18
CA VAL A 304 7.37 2.82 -2.57
C VAL A 304 5.85 2.84 -2.58
N TYR A 305 5.18 2.12 -1.67
CA TYR A 305 3.72 2.21 -1.52
C TYR A 305 3.27 3.64 -1.25
N VAL A 306 3.93 4.35 -0.34
CA VAL A 306 3.60 5.73 0.00
C VAL A 306 3.81 6.67 -1.20
N ILE A 307 4.89 6.50 -1.96
CA ILE A 307 5.12 7.24 -3.21
C ILE A 307 4.03 6.93 -4.24
N SER A 308 3.71 5.65 -4.44
CA SER A 308 2.65 5.21 -5.35
C SER A 308 1.29 5.79 -4.98
N LEU A 309 0.99 5.93 -3.68
CA LEU A 309 -0.23 6.59 -3.22
C LEU A 309 -0.27 8.06 -3.64
N THR A 310 0.82 8.81 -3.44
CA THR A 310 0.90 10.22 -3.85
C THR A 310 0.78 10.38 -5.37
N VAL A 311 1.42 9.51 -6.15
CA VAL A 311 1.29 9.50 -7.62
C VAL A 311 -0.14 9.14 -8.05
N SER A 312 -0.79 8.20 -7.38
CA SER A 312 -2.19 7.85 -7.62
C SER A 312 -3.12 9.03 -7.35
N MET A 313 -2.90 9.80 -6.28
CA MET A 313 -3.69 11.00 -6.00
C MET A 313 -3.58 12.04 -7.13
N LEU A 314 -2.37 12.28 -7.65
CA LEU A 314 -2.16 13.16 -8.79
C LEU A 314 -2.86 12.65 -10.05
N LEU A 315 -2.77 11.35 -10.32
CA LEU A 315 -3.43 10.74 -11.47
C LEU A 315 -4.96 10.82 -11.36
N THR A 316 -5.53 10.56 -10.18
CA THR A 316 -6.97 10.73 -9.94
C THR A 316 -7.38 12.18 -10.19
N ALA A 317 -6.64 13.17 -9.65
CA ALA A 317 -6.93 14.58 -9.90
C ALA A 317 -6.84 14.95 -11.40
N PHE A 318 -5.86 14.38 -12.10
CA PHE A 318 -5.70 14.56 -13.54
C PHE A 318 -6.85 13.95 -14.35
N ILE A 319 -7.31 12.74 -13.99
CA ILE A 319 -8.47 12.11 -14.63
C ILE A 319 -9.74 12.93 -14.34
N SER A 320 -9.93 13.37 -13.10
CA SER A 320 -11.06 14.23 -12.72
C SER A 320 -11.11 15.54 -13.53
N MET A 321 -9.98 16.01 -14.03
CA MET A 321 -9.90 17.16 -14.92
C MET A 321 -10.68 16.99 -16.23
N PHE A 322 -10.59 15.80 -16.84
CA PHE A 322 -11.28 15.52 -18.10
C PHE A 322 -12.77 15.27 -17.93
N TYR A 323 -13.17 14.71 -16.78
CA TYR A 323 -14.57 14.33 -16.52
C TYR A 323 -15.39 15.41 -15.80
N PHE A 324 -14.76 16.25 -14.97
CA PHE A 324 -15.43 17.22 -14.09
C PHE A 324 -15.02 18.69 -14.32
N GLU A 325 -14.41 19.00 -15.46
CA GLU A 325 -13.96 20.36 -15.83
C GLU A 325 -13.09 21.05 -14.75
N PHE A 326 -12.32 20.28 -13.99
CA PHE A 326 -11.44 20.83 -12.95
C PHE A 326 -10.40 21.75 -13.57
N LYS A 327 -10.32 23.01 -13.12
CA LYS A 327 -9.33 23.96 -13.64
C LYS A 327 -7.97 23.71 -13.00
N ILE A 328 -6.93 23.52 -13.83
CA ILE A 328 -5.55 23.46 -13.34
C ILE A 328 -5.23 24.75 -12.61
N THR A 329 -5.02 24.65 -11.31
CA THR A 329 -4.59 25.79 -10.49
C THR A 329 -3.07 25.84 -10.44
N PRO A 330 -2.45 27.03 -10.36
CA PRO A 330 -0.99 27.13 -10.18
C PRO A 330 -0.45 26.32 -8.99
N PRO A 331 -1.14 26.25 -7.82
CA PRO A 331 -0.78 25.34 -6.72
C PRO A 331 -0.65 23.87 -7.15
N PHE A 332 -1.57 23.37 -7.98
CA PHE A 332 -1.53 21.99 -8.46
C PHE A 332 -0.29 21.72 -9.34
N VAL A 333 0.07 22.65 -10.21
CA VAL A 333 1.30 22.53 -11.04
C VAL A 333 2.55 22.55 -10.16
N CYS A 334 2.61 23.45 -9.17
CA CYS A 334 3.70 23.47 -8.20
C CYS A 334 3.78 22.14 -7.43
N ALA A 335 2.65 21.57 -7.02
CA ALA A 335 2.60 20.28 -6.34
C ALA A 335 3.20 19.15 -7.19
N LEU A 336 2.88 19.10 -8.49
CA LEU A 336 3.44 18.13 -9.43
C LEU A 336 4.97 18.21 -9.47
N VAL A 337 5.52 19.42 -9.62
CA VAL A 337 6.97 19.64 -9.67
C VAL A 337 7.64 19.21 -8.37
N VAL A 338 7.07 19.58 -7.22
CA VAL A 338 7.60 19.22 -5.89
C VAL A 338 7.58 17.70 -5.67
N ILE A 339 6.51 17.01 -6.08
CA ILE A 339 6.39 15.56 -5.95
C ILE A 339 7.43 14.85 -6.83
N ILE A 340 7.60 15.28 -8.09
CA ILE A 340 8.61 14.71 -9.00
C ILE A 340 10.02 14.91 -8.43
N ALA A 341 10.34 16.13 -7.97
CA ALA A 341 11.62 16.45 -7.36
C ALA A 341 11.87 15.60 -6.10
N SER A 342 10.85 15.43 -5.25
CA SER A 342 10.93 14.58 -4.07
C SER A 342 11.26 13.12 -4.42
N ILE A 343 10.56 12.52 -5.39
CA ILE A 343 10.80 11.14 -5.81
C ILE A 343 12.23 10.96 -6.33
N TYR A 344 12.73 11.94 -7.08
CA TYR A 344 14.12 11.95 -7.53
C TYR A 344 15.11 12.02 -6.34
N LEU A 345 14.91 12.97 -5.43
CA LEU A 345 15.78 13.16 -4.25
C LEU A 345 15.82 11.92 -3.35
N TYR A 346 14.69 11.25 -3.15
CA TYR A 346 14.63 10.02 -2.35
C TYR A 346 15.50 8.90 -2.94
N ASN A 347 15.54 8.81 -4.27
CA ASN A 347 16.29 7.79 -5.00
C ASN A 347 17.72 8.21 -5.35
N ARG A 348 18.08 9.50 -5.24
CA ARG A 348 19.42 10.04 -5.56
C ARG A 348 20.57 9.23 -4.93
N PRO A 349 20.60 8.92 -3.62
CA PRO A 349 21.69 8.15 -3.03
C PRO A 349 21.88 6.77 -3.70
N LYS A 350 20.78 6.13 -4.09
CA LYS A 350 20.79 4.82 -4.76
C LYS A 350 21.30 4.94 -6.20
N ILE A 351 20.90 5.99 -6.91
CA ILE A 351 21.34 6.24 -8.30
C ILE A 351 22.85 6.45 -8.33
N ILE A 352 23.36 7.30 -7.44
CA ILE A 352 24.80 7.61 -7.34
C ILE A 352 25.60 6.33 -7.05
N GLN A 353 25.14 5.52 -6.10
CA GLN A 353 25.79 4.25 -5.77
C GLN A 353 25.76 3.25 -6.95
N ASN A 354 24.64 3.14 -7.67
CA ASN A 354 24.47 2.19 -8.76
C ASN A 354 25.29 2.55 -10.01
N TYR A 355 25.40 3.84 -10.33
CA TYR A 355 26.13 4.33 -11.49
C TYR A 355 27.56 4.76 -11.17
N GLN A 356 28.04 4.55 -9.92
CA GLN A 356 29.37 4.93 -9.46
C GLN A 356 29.71 6.40 -9.80
N ILE A 357 28.72 7.29 -9.65
CA ILE A 357 28.86 8.70 -10.00
C ILE A 357 29.76 9.34 -8.94
N ASP A 358 30.87 9.95 -9.37
CA ASP A 358 31.74 10.68 -8.47
C ASP A 358 31.06 11.99 -8.04
N GLU A 359 30.60 12.07 -6.80
CA GLU A 359 29.95 13.28 -6.26
C GLU A 359 30.89 14.50 -6.32
N LYS A 360 32.21 14.29 -6.31
CA LYS A 360 33.18 15.39 -6.41
C LYS A 360 33.16 16.08 -7.77
N ALA A 361 32.60 15.44 -8.81
CA ALA A 361 32.44 16.05 -10.12
C ALA A 361 31.32 17.10 -10.18
N PHE A 362 30.46 17.16 -9.15
CA PHE A 362 29.25 18.00 -9.14
C PHE A 362 29.25 19.08 -8.03
N ASN A 363 30.41 19.45 -7.49
CA ASN A 363 30.52 20.61 -6.60
C ASN A 363 30.20 21.90 -7.39
N PHE A 364 28.95 22.35 -7.33
CA PHE A 364 28.55 23.73 -7.59
C PHE A 364 28.55 24.54 -6.30
#